data_AF-A0A7K2PB05-F1
#
_entry.id   AF-A0A7K2PB05-F1
#
_cell.length_a   1.000
_cell.length_b   1.000
_cell.length_c   1.000
_cell.angle_alpha   90.00
_cell.angle_beta   90.00
_cell.angle_gamma   90.00
#
_symmetry.space_group_name_H-M   'P 1'
#
loop_
_entity.id
_entity.type
_entity.pdbx_description
1 polymer ?
#
loop_
_entity_poly.entity_id
_entity_poly.type
_entity_poly.pdbx_seq_one_letter_code
_entity_poly.pdbx_strand_id
1 'polypeptide(L)'
;LTVREYSRLEGDALDGKFDAFVLARNTLLDTGDPVAVLASDYTCDGGFNIAQLCDKGVDRAVADAEQIADTAKRQDAAMAAEARILGSDAVVPLVHQRIITGVADSVQGVVLDPYERALVGTGTRR
;
A
#
# COMPACT_ATOMS: atom_id res chain seq x y z
N LEU A 1 -27.08 -6.46 5.35
CA LEU A 1 -25.63 -6.58 5.10
C LEU A 1 -25.46 -6.89 3.61
N THR A 2 -24.71 -6.09 2.88
CA THR A 2 -24.43 -6.32 1.46
C THR A 2 -23.00 -6.82 1.33
N VAL A 3 -22.80 -7.98 0.72
CA VAL A 3 -21.47 -8.52 0.43
C VAL A 3 -21.17 -8.25 -1.04
N ARG A 4 -20.05 -7.60 -1.32
CA ARG A 4 -19.59 -7.27 -2.67
C ARG A 4 -18.13 -7.67 -2.79
N GLU A 5 -17.74 -8.12 -3.97
CA GLU A 5 -16.34 -8.32 -4.32
C GLU A 5 -15.57 -7.01 -4.24
N TYR A 6 -14.32 -7.07 -3.81
CA TYR A 6 -13.44 -5.89 -3.69
C TYR A 6 -13.32 -5.12 -5.00
N SER A 7 -13.20 -5.82 -6.13
CA SER A 7 -13.13 -5.20 -7.47
C SER A 7 -14.37 -4.36 -7.83
N ARG A 8 -15.50 -4.59 -7.16
CA ARG A 8 -16.71 -3.77 -7.31
C ARG A 8 -16.77 -2.65 -6.28
N LEU A 9 -16.05 -2.75 -5.16
CA LEU A 9 -16.03 -1.77 -4.08
C LEU A 9 -14.93 -0.72 -4.25
N GLU A 10 -13.77 -1.11 -4.81
CA GLU A 10 -12.61 -0.24 -4.98
C GLU A 10 -12.94 1.03 -5.76
N GLY A 11 -13.62 0.90 -6.91
CA GLY A 11 -14.03 2.06 -7.70
C GLY A 11 -14.95 3.02 -6.92
N ASP A 12 -15.89 2.49 -6.14
CA ASP A 12 -16.75 3.32 -5.29
C ASP A 12 -15.97 3.99 -4.15
N ALA A 13 -14.92 3.35 -3.64
CA ALA A 13 -14.03 3.90 -2.62
C ALA A 13 -13.16 5.03 -3.17
N LEU A 14 -12.61 4.84 -4.37
CA LEU A 14 -11.87 5.88 -5.10
C LEU A 14 -12.77 7.06 -5.48
N ASP A 15 -14.03 6.80 -5.84
CA ASP A 15 -15.04 7.82 -6.11
C ASP A 15 -15.53 8.55 -4.82
N GLY A 16 -15.04 8.18 -3.64
CA GLY A 16 -15.41 8.83 -2.37
C GLY A 16 -16.84 8.53 -1.89
N LYS A 17 -17.42 7.38 -2.25
CA LYS A 17 -18.81 7.02 -1.90
C LYS A 17 -18.99 6.49 -0.47
N PHE A 18 -17.92 6.42 0.32
CA PHE A 18 -17.95 5.94 1.70
C PHE A 18 -17.44 7.04 2.64
N ASP A 19 -18.06 7.14 3.82
CA ASP A 19 -17.57 8.04 4.89
C ASP A 19 -16.26 7.53 5.50
N ALA A 20 -16.04 6.21 5.49
CA ALA A 20 -14.83 5.55 5.94
C ALA A 20 -14.66 4.20 5.23
N PHE A 21 -13.41 3.79 4.99
CA PHE A 21 -13.09 2.54 4.31
C PHE A 21 -11.98 1.80 5.06
N VAL A 22 -12.26 0.58 5.52
CA VAL A 22 -11.26 -0.28 6.16
C VAL A 22 -10.62 -1.14 5.08
N LEU A 23 -9.33 -0.93 4.84
CA LEU A 23 -8.58 -1.57 3.78
C LEU A 23 -7.34 -2.29 4.32
N ALA A 24 -7.06 -3.45 3.72
CA ALA A 24 -5.76 -4.10 3.75
C ALA A 24 -4.98 -3.69 2.50
N ARG A 25 -3.93 -2.86 2.63
CA ARG A 25 -3.08 -2.43 1.51
C ARG A 25 -1.70 -3.07 1.62
N ASN A 26 -1.34 -3.89 0.64
CA ASN A 26 0.03 -4.34 0.48
C ASN A 26 0.81 -3.25 -0.29
N THR A 27 1.85 -2.71 0.35
CA THR A 27 2.69 -1.62 -0.17
C THR A 27 3.99 -2.12 -0.81
N LEU A 28 4.26 -3.42 -0.72
CA LEU A 28 5.47 -4.05 -1.23
C LEU A 28 5.26 -4.83 -2.54
N LEU A 29 4.03 -5.22 -2.84
CA LEU A 29 3.73 -6.02 -4.03
C LEU A 29 4.10 -5.27 -5.32
N ASP A 30 3.77 -3.98 -5.42
CA ASP A 30 3.90 -3.18 -6.64
C ASP A 30 5.36 -2.77 -6.91
N THR A 31 5.90 -1.85 -6.10
CA THR A 31 7.20 -1.21 -6.36
C THR A 31 8.27 -1.58 -5.33
N GLY A 32 7.86 -1.90 -4.09
CA GLY A 32 8.78 -1.96 -2.95
C GLY A 32 9.42 -0.60 -2.59
N ASP A 33 8.92 0.48 -3.20
CA ASP A 33 9.41 1.85 -3.00
C ASP A 33 8.42 2.62 -2.12
N PRO A 34 8.82 3.06 -0.90
CA PRO A 34 7.91 3.75 0.00
C PRO A 34 7.39 5.08 -0.59
N VAL A 35 8.21 5.82 -1.34
CA VAL A 35 7.78 7.12 -1.88
C VAL A 35 6.73 6.93 -2.98
N ALA A 36 6.86 5.89 -3.80
CA ALA A 36 5.87 5.58 -4.83
C ALA A 36 4.49 5.25 -4.23
N VAL A 37 4.47 4.57 -3.07
CA VAL A 37 3.23 4.31 -2.32
C VAL A 37 2.65 5.62 -1.79
N LEU A 38 3.48 6.49 -1.20
CA LEU A 38 2.99 7.78 -0.71
C LEU A 38 2.41 8.65 -1.84
N ALA A 39 3.07 8.65 -3.01
CA ALA A 39 2.61 9.34 -4.21
C ALA A 39 1.25 8.81 -4.69
N SER A 40 1.13 7.49 -4.84
CA SER A 40 -0.09 6.83 -5.29
C SER A 40 -1.29 7.06 -4.36
N ASP A 41 -1.07 6.98 -3.05
CA ASP A 41 -2.15 6.81 -2.08
C ASP A 41 -2.54 8.10 -1.36
N TYR A 42 -1.68 9.13 -1.36
CA TYR A 42 -1.86 10.30 -0.48
C TYR A 42 -1.57 11.65 -1.15
N THR A 43 -1.28 11.68 -2.44
CA THR A 43 -1.19 12.95 -3.20
C THR A 43 -2.47 13.23 -3.97
N CYS A 44 -2.73 14.51 -4.29
CA CYS A 44 -3.95 14.92 -4.98
C CYS A 44 -4.18 14.18 -6.31
N ASP A 45 -3.11 13.92 -7.06
CA ASP A 45 -3.16 13.25 -8.37
C ASP A 45 -2.85 11.73 -8.27
N GLY A 46 -2.78 11.20 -7.05
CA GLY A 46 -2.53 9.79 -6.78
C GLY A 46 -3.66 8.88 -7.24
N GLY A 47 -3.34 7.88 -8.04
CA GLY A 47 -4.33 6.96 -8.62
C GLY A 47 -5.04 6.04 -7.62
N PHE A 48 -4.52 5.92 -6.40
CA PHE A 48 -5.10 5.13 -5.32
C PHE A 48 -5.44 5.98 -4.09
N ASN A 49 -5.72 7.26 -4.25
CA ASN A 49 -6.06 8.14 -3.13
C ASN A 49 -7.48 7.88 -2.57
N ILE A 50 -7.68 6.73 -1.94
CA ILE A 50 -8.93 6.35 -1.27
C ILE A 50 -9.22 7.30 -0.10
N ALA A 51 -8.18 7.83 0.54
CA ALA A 51 -8.31 8.77 1.66
C ALA A 51 -8.90 10.13 1.24
N GLN A 52 -9.01 10.41 -0.07
CA GLN A 52 -9.47 11.69 -0.62
C GLN A 52 -8.64 12.89 -0.11
N LEU A 53 -7.37 12.65 0.23
CA LEU A 53 -6.47 13.67 0.77
C LEU A 53 -5.95 14.55 -0.36
N CYS A 54 -6.16 15.86 -0.28
CA CYS A 54 -5.51 16.81 -1.19
C CYS A 54 -4.87 17.96 -0.43
N ASP A 55 -3.78 17.63 0.27
CA ASP A 55 -2.96 18.59 1.01
C ASP A 55 -1.70 18.97 0.22
N LYS A 56 -1.50 20.27 -0.04
CA LYS A 56 -0.37 20.76 -0.83
C LYS A 56 0.98 20.67 -0.12
N GLY A 57 0.99 20.56 1.21
CA GLY A 57 2.19 20.28 1.99
C GLY A 57 2.62 18.82 1.84
N VAL A 58 1.68 17.89 1.81
CA VAL A 58 1.91 16.46 1.51
C VAL A 58 2.41 16.30 0.08
N ASP A 59 1.70 16.84 -0.92
CA ASP A 59 2.12 16.79 -2.34
C ASP A 59 3.60 17.21 -2.50
N ARG A 60 3.97 18.35 -1.89
CA ARG A 60 5.34 18.87 -1.95
C ARG A 60 6.34 17.96 -1.26
N ALA A 61 6.03 17.48 -0.06
CA ALA A 61 6.94 16.61 0.70
C ALA A 61 7.22 15.29 -0.05
N VAL A 62 6.21 14.72 -0.69
CA VAL A 62 6.34 13.52 -1.52
C VAL A 62 7.19 13.82 -2.77
N ALA A 63 6.86 14.89 -3.51
CA ALA A 63 7.61 15.27 -4.70
C ALA A 63 9.09 15.58 -4.39
N ASP A 64 9.38 16.24 -3.27
CA ASP A 64 10.76 16.49 -2.82
C ASP A 64 11.50 15.17 -2.53
N ALA A 65 10.83 14.20 -1.88
CA ALA A 65 11.41 12.89 -1.59
C ALA A 65 11.71 12.09 -2.87
N GLU A 66 10.87 12.21 -3.92
CA GLU A 66 11.10 11.54 -5.21
C GLU A 66 12.40 11.98 -5.89
N GLN A 67 12.83 13.23 -5.70
CA GLN A 67 14.03 13.77 -6.35
C GLN A 67 15.34 13.36 -5.66
N ILE A 68 15.28 12.74 -4.48
CA ILE A 68 16.48 12.39 -3.71
C ILE A 68 17.03 11.05 -4.19
N ALA A 69 18.27 11.04 -4.71
CA ALA A 69 18.94 9.80 -5.13
C ALA A 69 19.60 9.03 -3.96
N ASP A 70 20.03 9.73 -2.92
CA ASP A 70 20.68 9.12 -1.75
C ASP A 70 19.65 8.35 -0.91
N THR A 71 19.86 7.06 -0.70
CA THR A 71 18.86 6.18 -0.08
C THR A 71 18.56 6.53 1.37
N ALA A 72 19.56 6.95 2.15
CA ALA A 72 19.36 7.30 3.56
C ALA A 72 18.58 8.60 3.67
N LYS A 73 18.97 9.62 2.89
CA LYS A 73 18.23 10.89 2.84
C LYS A 73 16.80 10.72 2.31
N ARG A 74 16.62 9.81 1.34
CA ARG A 74 15.29 9.50 0.78
C ARG A 74 14.41 8.79 1.80
N GLN A 75 14.97 7.89 2.61
CA GLN A 75 14.26 7.27 3.73
C GLN A 75 13.81 8.34 4.74
N ASP A 76 14.69 9.24 5.14
CA ASP A 76 14.35 10.34 6.06
C ASP A 76 13.25 11.24 5.49
N ALA A 77 13.33 11.57 4.19
CA ALA A 77 12.32 12.36 3.50
C ALA A 77 10.97 11.63 3.40
N ALA A 78 10.98 10.32 3.14
CA ALA A 78 9.76 9.50 3.11
C ALA A 78 9.09 9.46 4.49
N MET A 79 9.84 9.25 5.57
CA MET A 79 9.30 9.29 6.94
C MET A 79 8.73 10.67 7.29
N ALA A 80 9.37 11.74 6.82
CA ALA A 80 8.88 13.10 7.02
C ALA A 80 7.60 13.40 6.23
N ALA A 81 7.43 12.83 5.04
CA ALA A 81 6.19 12.91 4.27
C ALA A 81 5.08 12.08 4.94
N GLU A 82 5.37 10.85 5.36
CA GLU A 82 4.46 9.99 6.10
C GLU A 82 3.94 10.66 7.38
N ALA A 83 4.82 11.29 8.17
CA ALA A 83 4.41 12.01 9.37
C ALA A 83 3.39 13.13 9.08
N ARG A 84 3.50 13.82 7.93
CA ARG A 84 2.53 14.83 7.51
C ARG A 84 1.19 14.21 7.13
N ILE A 85 1.23 13.09 6.42
CA ILE A 85 0.03 12.32 6.04
C ILE A 85 -0.70 11.86 7.30
N LEU A 86 -0.01 11.25 8.25
CA LEU A 86 -0.59 10.82 9.53
C LEU A 86 -1.13 12.00 10.34
N GLY A 87 -0.44 13.14 10.32
CA GLY A 87 -0.89 14.37 10.97
C GLY A 87 -2.10 15.05 10.33
N SER A 88 -2.55 14.59 9.15
CA SER A 88 -3.76 15.10 8.49
C SER A 88 -5.04 14.40 8.92
N ASP A 89 -4.95 13.34 9.73
CA ASP A 89 -6.05 12.46 10.14
C ASP A 89 -6.80 11.76 8.97
N ALA A 90 -6.28 11.84 7.74
CA ALA A 90 -6.90 11.22 6.57
C ALA A 90 -6.82 9.69 6.57
N VAL A 91 -5.92 9.11 7.37
CA VAL A 91 -5.77 7.65 7.53
C VAL A 91 -5.42 7.31 8.97
N VAL A 92 -6.01 6.22 9.48
CA VAL A 92 -5.73 5.69 10.82
C VAL A 92 -5.09 4.30 10.68
N PRO A 93 -3.78 4.15 10.92
CA PRO A 93 -3.13 2.85 10.90
C PRO A 93 -3.70 1.94 12.00
N LEU A 94 -4.19 0.75 11.61
CA LEU A 94 -4.77 -0.21 12.56
C LEU A 94 -3.75 -1.25 13.00
N VAL A 95 -3.18 -1.98 12.05
CA VAL A 95 -2.26 -3.10 12.30
C VAL A 95 -1.29 -3.28 11.12
N HIS A 96 -0.12 -3.86 11.39
CA HIS A 96 0.70 -4.48 10.35
C HIS A 96 0.26 -5.93 10.16
N GLN A 97 -0.21 -6.27 8.97
CA GLN A 97 -0.72 -7.61 8.68
C GLN A 97 0.41 -8.63 8.53
N ARG A 98 0.13 -9.88 8.91
CA ARG A 98 0.99 -11.03 8.63
C ARG A 98 0.22 -11.98 7.73
N ILE A 99 0.92 -12.55 6.75
CA ILE A 99 0.34 -13.51 5.82
C ILE A 99 0.57 -14.91 6.37
N ILE A 100 -0.50 -15.72 6.33
CA ILE A 100 -0.47 -17.12 6.71
C ILE A 100 -0.93 -17.93 5.51
N THR A 101 -0.05 -18.75 4.97
CA THR A 101 -0.34 -19.61 3.82
C THR A 101 -0.52 -21.04 4.31
N GLY A 102 -1.71 -21.60 4.11
CA GLY A 102 -1.98 -23.02 4.35
C GLY A 102 -1.38 -23.87 3.25
N VAL A 103 -0.47 -24.78 3.59
CA VAL A 103 0.17 -25.73 2.67
C VAL A 103 -0.16 -27.14 3.12
N ALA A 104 -0.77 -27.94 2.25
CA ALA A 104 -1.08 -29.33 2.56
C ALA A 104 0.22 -30.17 2.67
N ASP A 105 0.25 -31.16 3.56
CA ASP A 105 1.44 -31.99 3.83
C ASP A 105 2.05 -32.68 2.60
N SER A 106 1.23 -32.97 1.58
CA SER A 106 1.71 -33.56 0.32
C SER A 106 2.43 -32.55 -0.58
N VAL A 107 2.21 -31.25 -0.40
CA VAL A 107 2.75 -30.22 -1.29
C VAL A 107 4.18 -29.85 -0.88
N GLN A 108 5.09 -29.89 -1.85
CA GLN A 108 6.50 -29.54 -1.67
C GLN A 108 6.91 -28.43 -2.63
N GLY A 109 7.97 -27.70 -2.26
CA GLY A 109 8.59 -26.71 -3.13
C GLY A 109 7.76 -25.45 -3.36
N VAL A 110 6.87 -25.09 -2.42
CA VAL A 110 6.22 -23.76 -2.41
C VAL A 110 7.27 -22.67 -2.19
N VAL A 111 7.04 -21.51 -2.77
CA VAL A 111 7.84 -20.31 -2.55
C VAL A 111 7.11 -19.45 -1.51
N LEU A 112 7.76 -19.10 -0.41
CA LEU A 112 7.20 -18.17 0.57
C LEU A 112 7.90 -16.82 0.40
N ASP A 113 7.51 -16.10 -0.66
CA ASP A 113 8.07 -14.78 -0.97
C ASP A 113 7.61 -13.74 0.05
N PRO A 114 8.51 -13.05 0.77
CA PRO A 114 8.13 -11.97 1.69
C PRO A 114 7.42 -10.80 1.02
N TYR A 115 7.53 -10.65 -0.30
CA TYR A 115 6.82 -9.64 -1.09
C TYR A 115 5.52 -10.15 -1.71
N GLU A 116 5.15 -11.42 -1.45
CA GLU A 116 3.93 -12.07 -1.94
C GLU A 116 3.81 -12.13 -3.47
N ARG A 117 4.90 -11.99 -4.22
CA ARG A 117 4.87 -12.05 -5.70
C ARG A 117 4.88 -13.47 -6.23
N ALA A 118 5.38 -14.43 -5.45
CA ALA A 118 5.48 -15.83 -5.83
C ALA A 118 5.04 -16.78 -4.71
N LEU A 119 4.19 -17.74 -5.09
CA LEU A 119 3.80 -18.87 -4.24
C LEU A 119 4.12 -20.22 -4.90
N VAL A 120 3.90 -20.30 -6.22
CA VAL A 120 4.12 -21.50 -7.04
C VAL A 120 5.28 -21.24 -7.98
N GLY A 121 6.26 -22.14 -7.98
CA GLY A 121 7.40 -22.15 -8.90
C GLY A 121 7.54 -23.49 -9.63
N THR A 122 8.55 -23.62 -10.49
CA THR A 122 8.79 -24.85 -11.28
C THR A 122 9.10 -26.08 -10.42
N GLY A 123 9.53 -25.88 -9.16
CA GLY A 123 9.76 -26.95 -8.19
C GLY A 123 8.53 -27.34 -7.37
N THR A 124 7.43 -26.58 -7.46
CA THR A 124 6.21 -26.82 -6.69
C THR A 124 5.47 -28.04 -7.24
N ARG A 125 5.17 -29.00 -6.37
CA ARG A 125 4.54 -30.28 -6.72
C ARG A 125 3.77 -30.87 -5.55
N ARG A 126 2.92 -31.85 -5.86
CA ARG A 126 2.24 -32.71 -4.88
C ARG A 126 2.90 -34.09 -4.86
#